data_AF-A0A1G2FXF8-F1
#
_entry.id   AF-A0A1G2FXF8-F1
#
_cell.length_a   1.000
_cell.length_b   1.000
_cell.length_c   1.000
_cell.angle_alpha   90.00
_cell.angle_beta   90.00
_cell.angle_gamma   90.00
#
_symmetry.space_group_name_H-M   'P 1'
#
loop_
_entity.id
_entity.type
_entity.pdbx_description
1 polymer ?
#
loop_
_entity_poly.entity_id
_entity_poly.type
_entity_poly.pdbx_seq_one_letter_code
_entity_poly.pdbx_strand_id
1 'polypeptide(L)'
;MQHRIQIGVIVVLFMLIGGMALWFGGFFSGIKDVRENTEAEDNVSSPHQDAVEHKDAVNTEAVSENILPPIPSDFDVIDQDTAELKGELREKYTALFDDIVRKIREGSANENDWLDLGSVKYTFGDYKGAESAWLYVLKLDPFRAVAYADLAQLYWHKLPNYPKAEEMFLKYIDININSNFALPAYKDLSDLYRYNYKEKSHLADDVLIEALEQFPDEPGLLLALARYYADIADNDSAIQYFKKVLEVNPENESAKEELKRLTN
;
A
#
# COMPACT_ATOMS: atom_id res chain seq x y z
N MET A 1 32.19 50.06 -24.70
CA MET A 1 30.88 50.10 -25.40
C MET A 1 30.26 48.71 -25.33
N GLN A 2 29.03 48.68 -24.83
CA GLN A 2 28.03 47.60 -24.81
C GLN A 2 28.27 46.34 -23.96
N HIS A 3 27.63 46.40 -22.77
CA HIS A 3 27.16 45.29 -21.94
C HIS A 3 26.13 44.40 -22.65
N ARG A 4 26.13 43.10 -22.34
CA ARG A 4 24.94 42.37 -21.85
C ARG A 4 25.34 41.32 -20.81
N ILE A 5 24.68 41.38 -19.65
CA ILE A 5 24.62 40.41 -18.55
C ILE A 5 23.24 39.76 -18.63
N GLN A 6 23.12 38.45 -18.39
CA GLN A 6 22.10 37.75 -17.56
C GLN A 6 22.20 36.21 -17.76
N ILE A 7 22.58 35.41 -16.75
CA ILE A 7 21.80 34.77 -15.65
C ILE A 7 21.13 33.43 -16.04
N GLY A 8 21.37 32.38 -15.22
CA GLY A 8 20.59 31.14 -15.08
C GLY A 8 21.45 29.87 -15.02
N VAL A 9 22.16 29.55 -13.94
CA VAL A 9 21.73 28.86 -12.69
C VAL A 9 21.28 27.39 -12.90
N ILE A 10 22.13 26.51 -12.38
CA ILE A 10 21.94 25.15 -11.88
C ILE A 10 20.51 24.89 -11.37
N VAL A 11 19.78 23.93 -11.95
CA VAL A 11 18.87 23.00 -11.23
C VAL A 11 18.73 21.70 -12.06
N VAL A 12 19.56 20.72 -11.73
CA VAL A 12 19.17 19.30 -11.80
C VAL A 12 18.50 19.00 -10.45
N LEU A 13 17.44 18.18 -10.43
CA LEU A 13 16.57 17.80 -9.30
C LEU A 13 15.42 18.75 -8.98
N PHE A 14 14.24 18.55 -9.61
CA PHE A 14 12.92 18.77 -9.00
C PHE A 14 11.81 18.07 -9.81
N MET A 15 11.87 16.73 -9.95
CA MET A 15 10.73 15.92 -10.42
C MET A 15 10.38 14.76 -9.48
N LEU A 16 10.47 14.98 -8.16
CA LEU A 16 10.00 14.00 -7.17
C LEU A 16 9.12 14.56 -6.04
N ILE A 17 8.68 15.83 -6.10
CA ILE A 17 8.07 16.47 -4.91
C ILE A 17 6.68 17.08 -5.19
N GLY A 18 6.12 16.94 -6.39
CA GLY A 18 4.81 17.51 -6.72
C GLY A 18 3.65 16.52 -6.89
N GLY A 19 3.93 15.21 -6.94
CA GLY A 19 2.96 14.21 -7.42
C GLY A 19 2.29 13.33 -6.37
N MET A 20 2.70 13.39 -5.10
CA MET A 20 2.22 12.44 -4.08
C MET A 20 0.92 12.84 -3.38
N ALA A 21 0.59 14.14 -3.34
CA ALA A 21 -0.65 14.60 -2.71
C ALA A 21 -1.91 14.31 -3.55
N LEU A 22 -1.78 14.13 -4.87
CA LEU A 22 -2.91 13.93 -5.77
C LEU A 22 -3.21 12.45 -6.09
N TRP A 23 -2.26 11.54 -5.88
CA TRP A 23 -2.50 10.09 -6.05
C TRP A 23 -3.02 9.40 -4.78
N PHE A 24 -2.68 9.92 -3.60
CA PHE A 24 -3.07 9.33 -2.30
C PHE A 24 -4.31 9.96 -1.65
N GLY A 25 -5.01 10.87 -2.34
CA GLY A 25 -6.21 11.54 -1.83
C GLY A 25 -7.38 10.61 -1.44
N GLY A 26 -7.33 9.33 -1.85
CA GLY A 26 -8.33 8.31 -1.51
C GLY A 26 -7.97 7.37 -0.36
N PHE A 27 -6.73 7.39 0.16
CA PHE A 27 -6.32 6.44 1.22
C PHE A 27 -6.23 7.08 2.62
N PHE A 28 -6.07 8.41 2.71
CA PHE A 28 -5.93 9.13 3.99
C PHE A 28 -7.18 9.94 4.41
N SER A 29 -8.30 9.85 3.69
CA SER A 29 -9.56 10.53 4.04
C SER A 29 -10.38 9.80 5.12
N GLY A 30 -9.72 9.22 6.12
CA GLY A 30 -10.34 8.53 7.24
C GLY A 30 -10.65 9.41 8.46
N ILE A 31 -10.48 10.73 8.37
CA ILE A 31 -10.79 11.65 9.48
C ILE A 31 -11.98 12.55 9.09
N LYS A 32 -13.14 12.20 9.68
CA LYS A 32 -14.44 12.89 9.72
C LYS A 32 -15.42 12.62 8.56
N ASP A 33 -16.34 11.69 8.78
CA ASP A 33 -17.74 12.03 9.09
C ASP A 33 -18.57 10.74 9.32
N VAL A 34 -18.65 10.30 10.58
CA VAL A 34 -19.75 9.42 11.03
C VAL A 34 -20.24 9.95 12.37
N ARG A 35 -21.16 10.90 12.30
CA ARG A 35 -22.12 11.14 13.37
C ARG A 35 -23.35 11.86 12.82
N GLU A 36 -24.29 11.09 12.30
CA GLU A 36 -25.72 11.29 12.61
C GLU A 36 -26.59 10.17 12.02
N ASN A 37 -27.39 9.59 12.92
CA ASN A 37 -28.68 8.92 12.71
C ASN A 37 -28.73 7.63 11.88
N THR A 38 -29.07 6.54 12.56
CA THR A 38 -30.42 5.96 12.42
C THR A 38 -30.74 5.01 13.58
N GLU A 39 -31.80 5.35 14.31
CA GLU A 39 -32.55 4.43 15.15
C GLU A 39 -33.37 3.48 14.28
N ALA A 40 -33.51 2.24 14.77
CA ALA A 40 -34.58 1.27 14.60
C ALA A 40 -35.24 1.11 13.23
N GLU A 41 -35.18 -0.10 12.68
CA GLU A 41 -36.41 -0.88 12.44
C GLU A 41 -36.14 -2.38 12.26
N ASP A 42 -37.16 -3.12 12.66
CA ASP A 42 -37.25 -4.54 12.97
C ASP A 42 -37.24 -5.50 11.75
N ASN A 43 -36.68 -6.69 12.00
CA ASN A 43 -37.18 -8.01 11.63
C ASN A 43 -37.24 -8.42 10.14
N VAL A 44 -36.71 -9.61 9.83
CA VAL A 44 -37.44 -10.76 9.20
C VAL A 44 -36.48 -11.94 8.94
N SER A 45 -36.73 -13.01 9.71
CA SER A 45 -36.59 -14.47 9.47
C SER A 45 -35.41 -15.07 8.68
N SER A 46 -34.73 -16.00 9.37
CA SER A 46 -34.01 -17.16 8.84
C SER A 46 -34.98 -18.25 8.30
N PRO A 47 -34.51 -19.24 7.52
CA PRO A 47 -34.25 -20.54 8.17
C PRO A 47 -32.97 -21.31 7.70
N HIS A 48 -32.32 -21.94 8.69
CA HIS A 48 -31.74 -23.31 8.80
C HIS A 48 -31.63 -24.20 7.53
N GLN A 49 -30.73 -25.18 7.38
CA GLN A 49 -29.63 -25.82 8.12
C GLN A 49 -29.04 -26.85 7.14
N ASP A 50 -27.77 -27.21 7.24
CA ASP A 50 -27.36 -28.61 7.31
C ASP A 50 -25.91 -28.73 7.80
N ALA A 51 -25.72 -29.61 8.78
CA ALA A 51 -24.51 -29.83 9.55
C ALA A 51 -23.82 -31.12 9.09
N VAL A 52 -22.48 -31.17 9.16
CA VAL A 52 -21.75 -32.42 9.35
C VAL A 52 -20.79 -32.27 10.51
N GLU A 53 -20.98 -33.14 11.49
CA GLU A 53 -20.29 -33.27 12.77
C GLU A 53 -18.96 -34.02 12.60
N HIS A 54 -17.88 -33.52 13.20
CA HIS A 54 -16.78 -34.38 13.64
C HIS A 54 -16.29 -33.90 15.01
N LYS A 55 -16.59 -34.71 16.03
CA LYS A 55 -15.98 -34.64 17.36
C LYS A 55 -14.83 -35.63 17.40
N ASP A 56 -13.66 -35.15 17.80
CA ASP A 56 -12.75 -35.90 18.65
C ASP A 56 -12.16 -34.94 19.68
N ALA A 57 -12.31 -35.31 20.95
CA ALA A 57 -11.90 -34.53 22.10
C ALA A 57 -10.52 -34.98 22.58
N VAL A 58 -9.59 -34.03 22.77
CA VAL A 58 -8.54 -34.12 23.77
C VAL A 58 -8.47 -32.80 24.53
N ASN A 59 -8.52 -32.94 25.84
CA ASN A 59 -8.58 -31.93 26.89
C ASN A 59 -7.18 -31.44 27.27
N THR A 60 -7.04 -30.15 27.61
CA THR A 60 -6.48 -29.59 28.88
C THR A 60 -5.78 -28.24 28.65
N GLU A 61 -6.35 -27.22 29.28
CA GLU A 61 -5.68 -26.09 29.96
C GLU A 61 -4.38 -25.51 29.36
N ALA A 62 -4.56 -24.45 28.61
CA ALA A 62 -3.85 -23.20 28.87
C ALA A 62 -4.83 -22.06 28.59
N VAL A 63 -5.37 -21.44 29.65
CA VAL A 63 -5.78 -20.03 29.53
C VAL A 63 -4.46 -19.32 29.29
N SER A 64 -4.06 -19.14 28.03
CA SER A 64 -2.93 -18.28 27.72
C SER A 64 -3.34 -16.92 28.24
N GLU A 65 -2.72 -16.47 29.34
CA GLU A 65 -2.64 -15.04 29.61
C GLU A 65 -2.25 -14.41 28.28
N ASN A 66 -3.11 -13.57 27.73
CA ASN A 66 -2.90 -12.95 26.44
C ASN A 66 -1.83 -11.87 26.66
N ILE A 67 -0.58 -12.32 26.84
CA ILE A 67 0.56 -11.47 27.12
C ILE A 67 0.85 -10.77 25.80
N LEU A 68 0.64 -9.46 25.79
CA LEU A 68 0.98 -8.63 24.64
C LEU A 68 2.45 -8.86 24.26
N PRO A 69 2.77 -8.88 22.95
CA PRO A 69 4.15 -8.97 22.51
C PRO A 69 5.00 -7.85 23.14
N PRO A 70 6.32 -8.03 23.30
CA PRO A 70 7.19 -6.98 23.83
C PRO A 70 7.09 -5.70 23.01
N ILE A 71 6.81 -4.59 23.70
CA ILE A 71 6.73 -3.25 23.13
C ILE A 71 8.09 -2.89 22.50
N PRO A 72 8.13 -2.35 21.26
CA PRO A 72 9.37 -1.86 20.65
C PRO A 72 10.05 -0.80 21.52
N SER A 73 11.35 -0.94 21.78
CA SER A 73 12.08 -0.04 22.69
C SER A 73 12.23 1.40 22.16
N ASP A 74 12.02 1.61 20.87
CA ASP A 74 12.15 2.87 20.15
C ASP A 74 10.80 3.59 19.96
N PHE A 75 9.72 3.11 20.60
CA PHE A 75 8.36 3.64 20.40
C PHE A 75 8.22 5.14 20.72
N ASP A 76 9.04 5.66 21.64
CA ASP A 76 8.97 7.03 22.16
C ASP A 76 10.07 7.96 21.63
N VAL A 77 10.73 7.58 20.52
CA VAL A 77 11.73 8.39 19.84
C VAL A 77 11.28 8.73 18.42
N ILE A 78 11.47 9.98 17.98
CA ILE A 78 11.38 10.40 16.56
C ILE A 78 12.51 11.37 16.26
N ASP A 79 12.95 11.42 14.99
CA ASP A 79 13.82 12.50 14.53
C ASP A 79 13.00 13.80 14.45
N GLN A 80 13.30 14.77 15.30
CA GLN A 80 12.56 16.03 15.33
C GLN A 80 13.08 17.04 14.27
N ASP A 81 14.24 16.81 13.68
CA ASP A 81 14.96 17.78 12.84
C ASP A 81 14.79 17.51 11.33
N THR A 82 13.84 16.67 10.96
CA THR A 82 13.51 16.35 9.56
C THR A 82 13.20 17.63 8.79
N ALA A 83 13.93 17.85 7.69
CA ALA A 83 13.75 19.03 6.85
C ALA A 83 12.44 18.99 6.03
N GLU A 84 11.79 17.83 5.94
CA GLU A 84 10.61 17.59 5.11
C GLU A 84 9.32 18.09 5.78
N LEU A 85 9.24 18.04 7.11
CA LEU A 85 8.05 18.42 7.86
C LEU A 85 8.20 19.79 8.51
N LYS A 86 7.35 20.77 8.16
CA LYS A 86 7.43 22.15 8.66
C LYS A 86 6.07 22.72 9.06
N GLY A 87 6.10 23.76 9.89
CA GLY A 87 4.91 24.55 10.26
C GLY A 87 3.83 23.71 10.94
N GLU A 88 2.57 24.02 10.64
CA GLU A 88 1.38 23.40 11.23
C GLU A 88 1.36 21.87 11.09
N LEU A 89 1.89 21.32 10.00
CA LEU A 89 1.97 19.87 9.81
C LEU A 89 2.92 19.23 10.83
N ARG A 90 4.07 19.86 11.08
CA ARG A 90 5.02 19.38 12.10
C ARG A 90 4.38 19.39 13.48
N GLU A 91 3.73 20.49 13.85
CA GLU A 91 3.02 20.62 15.13
C GLU A 91 1.93 19.54 15.28
N LYS A 92 1.13 19.31 14.24
CA LYS A 92 0.09 18.28 14.22
C LYS A 92 0.66 16.88 14.46
N TYR A 93 1.71 16.50 13.73
CA TYR A 93 2.29 15.16 13.84
C TYR A 93 3.10 14.97 15.13
N THR A 94 3.75 16.01 15.66
CA THR A 94 4.36 15.96 17.01
C THR A 94 3.30 15.77 18.08
N ALA A 95 2.18 16.51 18.02
CA ALA A 95 1.10 16.34 18.99
C ALA A 95 0.47 14.94 18.93
N LEU A 96 0.29 14.39 17.72
CA LEU A 96 -0.20 13.02 17.54
C LEU A 96 0.79 12.00 18.10
N PHE A 97 2.08 12.17 17.85
CA PHE A 97 3.13 11.33 18.43
C PHE A 97 3.06 11.30 19.96
N ASP A 98 3.03 12.49 20.58
CA ASP A 98 3.00 12.63 22.04
C ASP A 98 1.75 11.97 22.65
N ASP A 99 0.58 12.11 22.00
CA ASP A 99 -0.66 11.46 22.43
C ASP A 99 -0.57 9.92 22.37
N ILE A 100 -0.01 9.38 21.28
CA ILE A 100 0.17 7.93 21.11
C ILE A 100 1.16 7.38 22.15
N VAL A 101 2.31 8.04 22.33
CA VAL A 101 3.32 7.63 23.33
C VAL A 101 2.71 7.65 24.73
N ARG A 102 1.90 8.66 25.06
CA ARG A 102 1.18 8.73 26.33
C ARG A 102 0.23 7.54 26.50
N LYS A 103 -0.60 7.23 25.50
CA LYS A 103 -1.51 6.06 25.54
C LYS A 103 -0.75 4.74 25.70
N ILE A 104 0.39 4.57 25.04
CA ILE A 104 1.24 3.37 25.18
C ILE A 104 1.74 3.24 26.62
N ARG A 105 2.24 4.34 27.20
CA ARG A 105 2.73 4.36 28.59
C ARG A 105 1.63 4.12 29.64
N GLU A 106 0.41 4.57 29.36
CA GLU A 106 -0.77 4.33 30.20
C GLU A 106 -1.38 2.93 30.01
N GLY A 107 -0.93 2.17 29.01
CA GLY A 107 -1.51 0.87 28.67
C GLY A 107 -2.91 0.97 28.02
N SER A 108 -3.28 2.14 27.50
CA SER A 108 -4.57 2.41 26.83
C SER A 108 -4.48 2.41 25.31
N ALA A 109 -3.28 2.26 24.74
CA ALA A 109 -3.06 2.18 23.29
C ALA A 109 -3.64 0.90 22.69
N ASN A 110 -4.31 1.05 21.55
CA ASN A 110 -4.81 -0.06 20.74
C ASN A 110 -3.99 -0.23 19.45
N GLU A 111 -4.36 -1.22 18.64
CA GLU A 111 -3.72 -1.51 17.34
C GLU A 111 -3.67 -0.31 16.37
N ASN A 112 -4.68 0.56 16.38
CA ASN A 112 -4.71 1.74 15.50
C ASN A 112 -3.74 2.81 16.00
N ASP A 113 -3.55 2.96 17.31
CA ASP A 113 -2.51 3.85 17.84
C ASP A 113 -1.10 3.37 17.41
N TRP A 114 -0.87 2.06 17.31
CA TRP A 114 0.38 1.50 16.79
C TRP A 114 0.54 1.67 15.27
N LEU A 115 -0.56 1.56 14.51
CA LEU A 115 -0.57 1.83 13.07
C LEU A 115 -0.27 3.30 12.78
N ASP A 116 -0.89 4.20 13.55
CA ASP A 116 -0.65 5.64 13.49
C ASP A 116 0.79 5.95 13.91
N LEU A 117 1.32 5.29 14.96
CA LEU A 117 2.73 5.48 15.36
C LEU A 117 3.69 5.20 14.20
N GLY A 118 3.46 4.10 13.47
CA GLY A 118 4.28 3.77 12.30
C GLY A 118 4.18 4.85 11.22
N SER A 119 2.98 5.35 10.94
CA SER A 119 2.74 6.43 9.97
C SER A 119 3.39 7.75 10.38
N VAL A 120 3.31 8.10 11.66
CA VAL A 120 3.97 9.30 12.21
C VAL A 120 5.48 9.17 12.10
N LYS A 121 6.06 8.05 12.54
CA LYS A 121 7.49 7.80 12.44
C LYS A 121 7.98 7.83 10.99
N TYR A 122 7.24 7.22 10.06
CA TYR A 122 7.52 7.31 8.63
C TYR A 122 7.54 8.77 8.14
N THR A 123 6.57 9.57 8.57
CA THR A 123 6.47 11.00 8.23
C THR A 123 7.65 11.80 8.76
N PHE A 124 8.18 11.42 9.93
CA PHE A 124 9.41 11.98 10.48
C PHE A 124 10.71 11.35 9.91
N GLY A 125 10.61 10.52 8.87
CA GLY A 125 11.78 9.84 8.29
C GLY A 125 12.41 8.76 9.17
N ASP A 126 11.82 8.46 10.33
CA ASP A 126 12.18 7.31 11.18
C ASP A 126 11.60 6.02 10.59
N TYR A 127 12.18 5.60 9.47
CA TYR A 127 11.74 4.41 8.74
C TYR A 127 11.94 3.12 9.53
N LYS A 128 12.92 3.07 10.43
CA LYS A 128 13.15 1.89 11.27
C LYS A 128 12.16 1.80 12.42
N GLY A 129 11.83 2.90 13.07
CA GLY A 129 10.74 2.91 14.03
C GLY A 129 9.39 2.65 13.37
N ALA A 130 9.17 3.11 12.13
CA ALA A 130 7.98 2.77 11.36
C ALA A 130 7.87 1.25 11.11
N GLU A 131 8.96 0.62 10.66
CA GLU A 131 9.07 -0.85 10.55
C GLU A 131 8.70 -1.54 11.87
N SER A 132 9.29 -1.10 12.99
CA SER A 132 9.03 -1.65 14.32
C SER A 132 7.56 -1.56 14.73
N ALA A 133 6.93 -0.39 14.54
CA ALA A 133 5.55 -0.14 14.93
C ALA A 133 4.57 -0.96 14.07
N TRP A 134 4.72 -0.98 12.75
CA TRP A 134 3.84 -1.77 11.86
C TRP A 134 4.04 -3.28 12.04
N LEU A 135 5.26 -3.75 12.29
CA LEU A 135 5.47 -5.15 12.67
C LEU A 135 4.83 -5.49 14.00
N TYR A 136 4.76 -4.54 14.95
CA TYR A 136 4.04 -4.73 16.20
C TYR A 136 2.54 -4.85 15.98
N VAL A 137 1.96 -4.04 15.09
CA VAL A 137 0.55 -4.18 14.64
C VAL A 137 0.29 -5.59 14.15
N LEU A 138 1.16 -6.15 13.30
CA LEU A 138 1.00 -7.52 12.78
C LEU A 138 1.15 -8.62 13.84
N LYS A 139 1.80 -8.35 14.98
CA LYS A 139 1.82 -9.27 16.13
C LYS A 139 0.52 -9.22 16.93
N LEU A 140 -0.16 -8.07 16.95
CA LEU A 140 -1.46 -7.90 17.60
C LEU A 140 -2.59 -8.44 16.73
N ASP A 141 -2.57 -8.11 15.44
CA ASP A 141 -3.53 -8.52 14.42
C ASP A 141 -2.79 -8.95 13.14
N PRO A 142 -2.58 -10.27 12.95
CA PRO A 142 -1.93 -10.80 11.75
C PRO A 142 -2.68 -10.57 10.44
N PHE A 143 -3.95 -10.15 10.48
CA PHE A 143 -4.79 -9.91 9.31
C PHE A 143 -4.94 -8.41 8.98
N ARG A 144 -4.16 -7.54 9.64
CA ARG A 144 -4.21 -6.10 9.40
C ARG A 144 -3.61 -5.74 8.04
N ALA A 145 -4.44 -5.76 6.99
CA ALA A 145 -4.03 -5.46 5.61
C ALA A 145 -3.23 -4.16 5.49
N VAL A 146 -3.68 -3.07 6.12
CA VAL A 146 -3.01 -1.76 6.01
C VAL A 146 -1.53 -1.84 6.43
N ALA A 147 -1.21 -2.58 7.50
CA ALA A 147 0.18 -2.73 7.95
C ALA A 147 1.06 -3.47 6.94
N TYR A 148 0.51 -4.47 6.22
CA TYR A 148 1.24 -5.12 5.12
C TYR A 148 1.47 -4.17 3.95
N ALA A 149 0.48 -3.37 3.55
CA ALA A 149 0.65 -2.38 2.48
C ALA A 149 1.73 -1.35 2.83
N ASP A 150 1.70 -0.81 4.05
CA ASP A 150 2.68 0.18 4.52
C ASP A 150 4.10 -0.41 4.58
N LEU A 151 4.24 -1.64 5.11
CA LEU A 151 5.52 -2.34 5.13
C LEU A 151 6.04 -2.67 3.73
N ALA A 152 5.17 -3.06 2.79
CA ALA A 152 5.56 -3.33 1.41
C ALA A 152 6.17 -2.08 0.76
N GLN A 153 5.51 -0.93 0.88
CA GLN A 153 6.00 0.34 0.34
C GLN A 153 7.27 0.82 1.05
N LEU A 154 7.36 0.62 2.37
CA LEU A 154 8.56 0.91 3.14
C LEU A 154 9.76 0.12 2.63
N TYR A 155 9.60 -1.20 2.46
CA TYR A 155 10.67 -2.07 1.98
C TYR A 155 10.97 -1.88 0.49
N TRP A 156 10.04 -1.37 -0.31
CA TRP A 156 10.34 -1.05 -1.70
C TRP A 156 11.15 0.25 -1.82
N HIS A 157 10.72 1.32 -1.14
CA HIS A 157 11.20 2.67 -1.44
C HIS A 157 12.14 3.29 -0.41
N LYS A 158 11.95 3.00 0.87
CA LYS A 158 12.65 3.70 1.96
C LYS A 158 13.73 2.86 2.61
N LEU A 159 13.48 1.56 2.73
CA LEU A 159 14.43 0.56 3.23
C LEU A 159 14.54 -0.59 2.22
N PRO A 160 15.08 -0.35 1.00
CA PRO A 160 15.10 -1.33 -0.09
C PRO A 160 15.48 -2.74 0.36
N ASN A 161 14.50 -3.62 0.40
CA ASN A 161 14.59 -5.04 0.67
C ASN A 161 13.49 -5.74 -0.11
N TYR A 162 13.77 -6.02 -1.38
CA TYR A 162 12.77 -6.52 -2.32
C TYR A 162 12.15 -7.87 -1.95
N PRO A 163 12.88 -8.84 -1.37
CA PRO A 163 12.25 -10.06 -0.84
C PRO A 163 11.20 -9.77 0.24
N LYS A 164 11.48 -8.85 1.18
CA LYS A 164 10.49 -8.46 2.19
C LYS A 164 9.33 -7.67 1.57
N ALA A 165 9.61 -6.77 0.62
CA ALA A 165 8.55 -6.02 -0.05
C ALA A 165 7.57 -6.95 -0.77
N GLU A 166 8.10 -7.93 -1.52
CA GLU A 166 7.32 -9.00 -2.14
C GLU A 166 6.46 -9.76 -1.11
N GLU A 167 7.06 -10.21 -0.01
CA GLU A 167 6.33 -10.94 1.04
C GLU A 167 5.13 -10.14 1.56
N MET A 168 5.33 -8.83 1.80
CA MET A 168 4.27 -7.95 2.31
C MET A 168 3.20 -7.67 1.25
N PHE A 169 3.56 -7.46 -0.02
CA PHE A 169 2.60 -7.32 -1.10
C PHE A 169 1.75 -8.58 -1.27
N LEU A 170 2.36 -9.76 -1.28
CA LEU A 170 1.66 -11.03 -1.40
C LEU A 170 0.69 -11.25 -0.22
N LYS A 171 1.09 -10.90 1.01
CA LYS A 171 0.20 -10.96 2.17
C LYS A 171 -0.98 -10.00 2.07
N TYR A 172 -0.75 -8.78 1.58
CA TYR A 172 -1.82 -7.83 1.35
C TYR A 172 -2.83 -8.34 0.31
N ILE A 173 -2.34 -8.92 -0.78
CA ILE A 173 -3.14 -9.52 -1.85
C ILE A 173 -3.97 -10.69 -1.31
N ASP A 174 -3.36 -11.60 -0.56
CA ASP A 174 -4.02 -12.78 0.03
C ASP A 174 -5.20 -12.38 0.94
N ILE A 175 -5.01 -11.38 1.80
CA ILE A 175 -6.07 -10.87 2.68
C ILE A 175 -7.22 -10.22 1.89
N ASN A 176 -6.92 -9.60 0.75
CA ASN A 176 -7.88 -8.88 -0.09
C ASN A 176 -8.21 -9.65 -1.38
N ILE A 177 -8.07 -10.98 -1.37
CA ILE A 177 -8.30 -11.77 -2.58
C ILE A 177 -9.74 -11.59 -3.09
N ASN A 178 -9.90 -11.51 -4.41
CA ASN A 178 -11.16 -11.19 -5.08
C ASN A 178 -11.77 -9.81 -4.73
N SER A 179 -11.00 -8.92 -4.09
CA SER A 179 -11.42 -7.53 -3.86
C SER A 179 -10.63 -6.57 -4.73
N ASN A 180 -11.31 -5.53 -5.24
CA ASN A 180 -10.66 -4.46 -5.99
C ASN A 180 -9.61 -3.69 -5.15
N PHE A 181 -9.60 -3.85 -3.82
CA PHE A 181 -8.54 -3.34 -2.95
C PHE A 181 -7.16 -3.94 -3.27
N ALA A 182 -7.08 -5.15 -3.81
CA ALA A 182 -5.80 -5.78 -4.17
C ALA A 182 -5.21 -5.25 -5.50
N LEU A 183 -6.01 -4.59 -6.35
CA LEU A 183 -5.57 -4.15 -7.69
C LEU A 183 -4.31 -3.27 -7.69
N PRO A 184 -4.13 -2.29 -6.77
CA PRO A 184 -2.89 -1.53 -6.69
C PRO A 184 -1.69 -2.41 -6.34
N ALA A 185 -1.85 -3.37 -5.41
CA ALA A 185 -0.76 -4.24 -4.98
C ALA A 185 -0.27 -5.19 -6.07
N TYR A 186 -1.16 -5.71 -6.94
CA TYR A 186 -0.73 -6.49 -8.11
C TYR A 186 0.13 -5.65 -9.07
N LYS A 187 -0.26 -4.40 -9.33
CA LYS A 187 0.52 -3.50 -10.20
C LYS A 187 1.86 -3.13 -9.56
N ASP A 188 1.85 -2.79 -8.27
CA ASP A 188 3.05 -2.44 -7.51
C ASP A 188 4.03 -3.63 -7.43
N LEU A 189 3.54 -4.84 -7.24
CA LEU A 189 4.37 -6.06 -7.22
C LEU A 189 4.96 -6.37 -8.61
N SER A 190 4.16 -6.22 -9.68
CA SER A 190 4.67 -6.31 -11.05
C SER A 190 5.76 -5.26 -11.31
N ASP A 191 5.56 -4.02 -10.90
CA ASP A 191 6.54 -2.94 -11.06
C ASP A 191 7.79 -3.19 -10.21
N LEU A 192 7.65 -3.70 -8.99
CA LEU A 192 8.76 -4.14 -8.15
C LEU A 192 9.62 -5.18 -8.89
N TYR A 193 9.02 -6.23 -9.45
CA TYR A 193 9.72 -7.26 -10.22
C TYR A 193 10.40 -6.67 -11.46
N ARG A 194 9.66 -5.85 -12.20
CA ARG A 194 10.12 -5.28 -13.45
C ARG A 194 11.31 -4.34 -13.26
N TYR A 195 11.22 -3.41 -12.32
CA TYR A 195 12.16 -2.30 -12.21
C TYR A 195 13.28 -2.54 -11.20
N ASN A 196 12.99 -3.23 -10.10
CA ASN A 196 13.87 -3.27 -8.93
C ASN A 196 14.39 -4.68 -8.61
N TYR A 197 13.54 -5.70 -8.66
CA TYR A 197 13.87 -7.05 -8.23
C TYR A 197 14.31 -7.94 -9.41
N LYS A 198 15.53 -7.72 -9.89
CA LYS A 198 16.05 -8.28 -11.16
C LYS A 198 16.02 -9.81 -11.22
N GLU A 199 16.20 -10.50 -10.10
CA GLU A 199 16.13 -11.95 -10.02
C GLU A 199 14.72 -12.48 -10.37
N LYS A 200 13.69 -11.67 -10.14
CA LYS A 200 12.27 -12.01 -10.37
C LYS A 200 11.62 -11.21 -11.49
N SER A 201 12.39 -10.51 -12.33
CA SER A 201 11.82 -9.69 -13.40
C SER A 201 10.96 -10.45 -14.41
N HIS A 202 11.19 -11.75 -14.55
CA HIS A 202 10.43 -12.65 -15.42
C HIS A 202 9.04 -13.02 -14.86
N LEU A 203 8.71 -12.62 -13.62
CA LEU A 203 7.41 -12.88 -12.98
C LEU A 203 6.48 -11.66 -13.04
N ALA A 204 6.91 -10.55 -13.66
CA ALA A 204 6.15 -9.31 -13.64
C ALA A 204 4.80 -9.44 -14.39
N ASP A 205 4.77 -10.15 -15.52
CA ASP A 205 3.52 -10.47 -16.22
C ASP A 205 2.69 -11.52 -15.49
N ASP A 206 3.30 -12.55 -14.88
CA ASP A 206 2.58 -13.59 -14.14
C ASP A 206 1.63 -12.99 -13.08
N VAL A 207 2.11 -12.00 -12.32
CA VAL A 207 1.32 -11.30 -11.29
C VAL A 207 0.11 -10.58 -11.89
N LEU A 208 0.28 -9.94 -13.04
CA LEU A 208 -0.80 -9.21 -13.72
C LEU A 208 -1.79 -10.18 -14.38
N ILE A 209 -1.30 -11.30 -14.92
CA ILE A 209 -2.13 -12.35 -15.50
C ILE A 209 -2.99 -12.99 -14.41
N GLU A 210 -2.42 -13.34 -13.25
CA GLU A 210 -3.16 -13.86 -12.10
C GLU A 210 -4.27 -12.89 -11.66
N ALA A 211 -3.98 -11.60 -11.61
CA ALA A 211 -4.99 -10.58 -11.28
C ALA A 211 -6.11 -10.53 -12.33
N LEU A 212 -5.78 -10.67 -13.62
CA LEU A 212 -6.77 -10.70 -14.72
C LEU A 212 -7.62 -11.97 -14.71
N GLU A 213 -7.21 -13.07 -14.08
CA GLU A 213 -8.10 -14.22 -13.89
C GLU A 213 -9.30 -13.88 -13.00
N GLN A 214 -9.10 -12.99 -12.02
CA GLN A 214 -10.14 -12.49 -11.11
C GLN A 214 -10.87 -11.28 -11.70
N PHE A 215 -10.15 -10.43 -12.45
CA PHE A 215 -10.64 -9.15 -12.98
C PHE A 215 -10.39 -9.03 -14.49
N PRO A 216 -11.02 -9.86 -15.35
CA PRO A 216 -10.63 -10.06 -16.75
C PRO A 216 -10.67 -8.80 -17.63
N ASP A 217 -11.54 -7.86 -17.30
CA ASP A 217 -11.77 -6.65 -18.08
C ASP A 217 -11.27 -5.39 -17.36
N GLU A 218 -10.45 -5.51 -16.32
CA GLU A 218 -9.97 -4.34 -15.57
C GLU A 218 -8.94 -3.55 -16.40
N PRO A 219 -9.29 -2.36 -16.94
CA PRO A 219 -8.43 -1.60 -17.85
C PRO A 219 -7.06 -1.26 -17.25
N GLY A 220 -6.97 -1.05 -15.93
CA GLY A 220 -5.70 -0.75 -15.27
C GLY A 220 -4.69 -1.89 -15.36
N LEU A 221 -5.15 -3.14 -15.20
CA LEU A 221 -4.31 -4.34 -15.29
C LEU A 221 -3.94 -4.65 -16.75
N LEU A 222 -4.91 -4.58 -17.66
CA LEU A 222 -4.66 -4.76 -19.09
C LEU A 222 -3.62 -3.75 -19.62
N LEU A 223 -3.69 -2.49 -19.19
CA LEU A 223 -2.74 -1.46 -19.58
C LEU A 223 -1.35 -1.70 -18.98
N ALA A 224 -1.26 -2.12 -17.72
CA ALA A 224 0.02 -2.45 -17.09
C ALA A 224 0.71 -3.61 -17.83
N LEU A 225 -0.04 -4.65 -18.19
CA LEU A 225 0.47 -5.82 -18.89
C LEU A 225 0.91 -5.48 -20.33
N ALA A 226 0.12 -4.66 -21.04
CA ALA A 226 0.50 -4.16 -22.37
C ALA A 226 1.82 -3.38 -22.34
N ARG A 227 1.99 -2.50 -21.34
CA ARG A 227 3.22 -1.71 -21.15
C ARG A 227 4.41 -2.62 -20.83
N TYR A 228 4.25 -3.58 -19.94
CA TYR A 228 5.30 -4.57 -19.65
C TYR A 228 5.80 -5.25 -20.93
N TYR A 229 4.90 -5.78 -21.77
CA TYR A 229 5.30 -6.41 -23.03
C TYR A 229 5.98 -5.44 -24.00
N ALA A 230 5.47 -4.20 -24.09
CA ALA A 230 6.10 -3.17 -24.93
C ALA A 230 7.54 -2.85 -24.46
N ASP A 231 7.77 -2.86 -23.15
CA ASP A 231 9.05 -2.52 -22.54
C ASP A 231 10.10 -3.63 -22.67
N ILE A 232 9.67 -4.90 -22.73
CA ILE A 232 10.55 -6.02 -23.06
C ILE A 232 10.66 -6.29 -24.57
N ALA A 233 10.11 -5.37 -25.39
CA ALA A 233 10.08 -5.43 -26.85
C ALA A 233 9.30 -6.61 -27.46
N ASP A 234 8.39 -7.22 -26.68
CA ASP A 234 7.39 -8.13 -27.21
C ASP A 234 6.21 -7.33 -27.77
N ASN A 235 6.43 -6.78 -28.96
CA ASN A 235 5.47 -5.90 -29.63
C ASN A 235 4.16 -6.62 -29.98
N ASP A 236 4.20 -7.92 -30.27
CA ASP A 236 3.02 -8.69 -30.65
C ASP A 236 2.06 -8.80 -29.45
N SER A 237 2.58 -9.21 -28.29
CA SER A 237 1.81 -9.26 -27.04
C SER A 237 1.36 -7.87 -26.61
N ALA A 238 2.23 -6.87 -26.70
CA ALA A 238 1.88 -5.48 -26.38
C ALA A 238 0.69 -4.98 -27.22
N ILE A 239 0.74 -5.14 -28.54
CA ILE A 239 -0.34 -4.76 -29.45
C ILE A 239 -1.64 -5.49 -29.10
N GLN A 240 -1.57 -6.79 -28.79
CA GLN A 240 -2.74 -7.56 -28.38
C GLN A 240 -3.41 -6.98 -27.13
N TYR A 241 -2.64 -6.69 -26.08
CA TYR A 241 -3.20 -6.17 -24.83
C TYR A 241 -3.63 -4.70 -24.94
N PHE A 242 -2.93 -3.85 -25.69
CA PHE A 242 -3.43 -2.50 -25.95
C PHE A 242 -4.76 -2.50 -26.71
N LYS A 243 -4.98 -3.44 -27.65
CA LYS A 243 -6.28 -3.61 -28.29
C LYS A 243 -7.37 -3.98 -27.27
N LYS A 244 -7.10 -4.92 -26.36
CA LYS A 244 -8.03 -5.26 -25.26
C LYS A 244 -8.35 -4.05 -24.38
N VAL A 245 -7.36 -3.22 -24.06
CA VAL A 245 -7.59 -1.95 -23.33
C VAL A 245 -8.61 -1.07 -24.08
N LEU A 246 -8.49 -0.95 -25.40
CA LEU A 246 -9.42 -0.16 -26.21
C LEU A 246 -10.79 -0.83 -26.42
N GLU A 247 -10.90 -2.15 -26.27
CA GLU A 247 -12.18 -2.85 -26.26
C GLU A 247 -12.99 -2.49 -25.00
N VAL A 248 -12.34 -2.44 -23.83
CA VAL A 248 -13.00 -2.10 -22.55
C VAL A 248 -13.07 -0.60 -22.26
N ASN A 249 -12.11 0.17 -22.79
CA ASN A 249 -12.02 1.62 -22.65
C ASN A 249 -11.54 2.27 -23.97
N PRO A 250 -12.48 2.50 -24.92
CA PRO A 250 -12.15 3.05 -26.23
C PRO A 250 -11.49 4.44 -26.21
N GLU A 251 -11.65 5.21 -25.13
CA GLU A 251 -11.08 6.56 -24.99
C GLU A 251 -9.72 6.59 -24.28
N ASN A 252 -9.09 5.43 -24.09
CA ASN A 252 -7.75 5.37 -23.49
C ASN A 252 -6.69 5.92 -24.46
N GLU A 253 -6.34 7.19 -24.31
CA GLU A 253 -5.33 7.86 -25.16
C GLU A 253 -3.96 7.18 -25.10
N SER A 254 -3.53 6.71 -23.92
CA SER A 254 -2.24 6.02 -23.79
C SER A 254 -2.19 4.74 -24.64
N ALA A 255 -3.27 3.96 -24.69
CA ALA A 255 -3.33 2.77 -25.52
C ALA A 255 -3.39 3.10 -27.02
N LYS A 256 -4.11 4.17 -27.42
CA LYS A 256 -4.15 4.65 -28.81
C LYS A 256 -2.74 5.08 -29.28
N GLU A 257 -2.03 5.84 -28.47
CA GLU A 257 -0.68 6.33 -28.77
C GLU A 257 0.33 5.18 -28.90
N GLU A 258 0.32 4.24 -27.95
CA GLU A 258 1.23 3.10 -27.96
C GLU A 258 0.96 2.15 -29.13
N LEU A 259 -0.31 1.86 -29.47
CA LEU A 259 -0.63 1.08 -30.66
C LEU A 259 -0.10 1.74 -31.93
N LYS A 260 -0.33 3.04 -32.09
CA LYS A 260 0.19 3.79 -33.23
C LYS A 260 1.71 3.73 -33.29
N ARG A 261 2.42 3.79 -32.16
CA ARG A 261 3.88 3.67 -32.10
C ARG A 261 4.37 2.28 -32.51
N LEU A 262 3.67 1.23 -32.09
CA LEU A 262 4.08 -0.16 -32.30
C LEU A 262 3.73 -0.72 -33.69
N THR A 263 2.74 -0.13 -34.38
CA THR A 263 2.29 -0.61 -35.70
C THR A 263 2.79 0.22 -36.89
N ASN A 264 3.51 1.32 -36.66
CA ASN A 264 4.11 2.16 -37.70
C ASN A 264 5.61 1.90 -37.81
#